data_AF-A0A4R3IIG1-F1
#
_entry.id   AF-A0A4R3IIG1-F1
#
_cell.length_a   1.000
_cell.length_b   1.000
_cell.length_c   1.000
_cell.angle_alpha   90.00
_cell.angle_beta   90.00
_cell.angle_gamma   90.00
#
_symmetry.space_group_name_H-M   'P 1'
#
loop_
_entity.id
_entity.type
_entity.pdbx_description
1 polymer ?
#
loop_
_entity_poly.entity_id
_entity_poly.type
_entity_poly.pdbx_seq_one_letter_code
_entity_poly.pdbx_strand_id
1 'polypeptide(L)'
;RQLSQEEGISEGTLHNWRAQARGKGQLLPDADAGPEGWSSRDKFAAVLETAALNEADLAEYCRKRGLYPMQIGSWRVACEQANDWDRASTARLSHATREEKKRVKDLERELARKEKALAEAAALLILRKKAWAIWGDGEDA
;
A
#
# COMPACT_ATOMS: atom_id res chain seq x y z
N ARG A 1 16.99 -22.43 -10.86
CA ARG A 1 16.91 -23.26 -12.10
C ARG A 1 17.92 -24.40 -12.10
N GLN A 2 19.20 -24.13 -11.80
CA GLN A 2 20.26 -25.14 -11.80
C GLN A 2 19.95 -26.35 -10.89
N LEU A 3 19.54 -26.13 -9.65
CA LEU A 3 19.11 -27.18 -8.71
C LEU A 3 17.94 -28.05 -9.22
N SER A 4 17.05 -27.48 -10.04
CA SER A 4 15.92 -28.22 -10.63
C SER A 4 16.39 -29.21 -11.70
N GLN A 5 17.42 -28.82 -12.47
CA GLN A 5 18.01 -29.65 -13.51
C GLN A 5 18.93 -30.74 -12.94
N GLU A 6 19.68 -30.42 -11.88
CA GLU A 6 20.59 -31.36 -11.21
C GLU A 6 19.83 -32.46 -10.44
N GLU A 7 18.78 -32.07 -9.70
CA GLU A 7 18.02 -33.00 -8.83
C GLU A 7 16.78 -33.59 -9.50
N GLY A 8 16.42 -33.14 -10.71
CA GLY A 8 15.21 -33.57 -11.41
C GLY A 8 13.89 -33.15 -10.73
N ILE A 9 13.96 -32.23 -9.76
CA ILE A 9 12.79 -31.73 -9.02
C ILE A 9 12.23 -30.51 -9.74
N SER A 10 10.90 -30.42 -9.89
CA SER A 10 10.27 -29.26 -10.53
C SER A 10 10.56 -27.95 -9.78
N GLU A 11 10.75 -26.85 -10.50
CA GLU A 11 10.95 -25.52 -9.90
C GLU A 11 9.79 -25.12 -8.97
N GLY A 12 8.55 -25.49 -9.32
CA GLY A 12 7.37 -25.25 -8.49
C GLY A 12 7.39 -25.98 -7.16
N THR A 13 7.88 -27.23 -7.14
CA THR A 13 8.06 -28.01 -5.90
C THR A 13 9.12 -27.39 -5.00
N LEU A 14 10.27 -27.01 -5.58
CA LEU A 14 11.35 -26.33 -4.84
C LEU A 14 10.88 -25.00 -4.23
N HIS A 15 10.08 -24.24 -4.98
CA HIS A 15 9.49 -22.99 -4.49
C HIS A 15 8.52 -23.24 -3.32
N ASN A 16 7.66 -24.25 -3.43
CA ASN A 16 6.70 -24.60 -2.37
C ASN A 16 7.41 -25.05 -1.09
N TRP A 17 8.44 -25.90 -1.19
CA TRP A 17 9.23 -26.32 -0.02
C TRP A 17 9.96 -25.16 0.65
N ARG A 18 10.50 -24.22 -0.13
CA ARG A 18 11.11 -22.99 0.41
C ARG A 18 10.09 -22.14 1.15
N ALA A 19 8.90 -21.96 0.57
CA ALA A 19 7.81 -21.22 1.21
C ALA A 19 7.38 -21.89 2.54
N GLN A 20 7.29 -23.22 2.58
CA GLN A 20 6.98 -23.97 3.79
C GLN A 20 8.09 -23.87 4.86
N ALA A 21 9.36 -23.95 4.46
CA ALA A 21 10.49 -23.78 5.36
C ALA A 21 10.51 -22.37 6.00
N ARG A 22 10.23 -21.34 5.19
CA ARG A 22 10.06 -19.96 5.69
C ARG A 22 8.85 -19.82 6.61
N GLY A 23 7.74 -20.50 6.30
CA GLY A 23 6.57 -20.57 7.20
C GLY A 23 6.89 -21.15 8.57
N LYS A 24 7.91 -22.01 8.67
CA LYS A 24 8.44 -22.59 9.91
C LYS A 24 9.54 -21.74 10.56
N GLY A 25 9.85 -20.56 10.01
CA GLY A 25 10.86 -19.65 10.55
C GLY A 25 12.30 -19.92 10.11
N GLN A 26 12.53 -20.80 9.13
CA GLN A 26 13.87 -20.96 8.56
C GLN A 26 14.19 -19.84 7.58
N LEU A 27 15.34 -19.20 7.80
CA LEU A 27 15.87 -18.12 6.97
C LEU A 27 16.59 -18.71 5.76
N LEU A 28 15.85 -18.91 4.67
CA LEU A 28 16.41 -19.32 3.38
C LEU A 28 16.54 -18.09 2.47
N PRO A 29 17.73 -17.84 1.88
CA PRO A 29 17.86 -16.88 0.78
C PRO A 29 16.90 -17.27 -0.34
N ASP A 30 16.29 -16.28 -1.00
CA ASP A 30 15.62 -16.60 -2.26
C ASP A 30 16.68 -16.92 -3.30
N ALA A 31 16.46 -18.00 -4.05
CA ALA A 31 17.34 -18.34 -5.16
C ALA A 31 17.49 -17.10 -6.05
N ASP A 32 18.74 -16.65 -6.21
CA ASP A 32 19.19 -15.55 -7.06
C ASP A 32 18.84 -14.11 -6.64
N ALA A 33 18.22 -13.89 -5.49
CA ALA A 33 18.04 -12.54 -4.97
C ALA A 33 19.02 -12.29 -3.83
N GLY A 34 19.86 -11.27 -3.96
CA GLY A 34 20.66 -10.76 -2.86
C GLY A 34 19.79 -10.24 -1.69
N PRO A 35 20.23 -9.22 -0.96
CA PRO A 35 19.51 -8.68 0.21
C PRO A 35 18.05 -8.25 -0.08
N GLU A 36 17.72 -8.03 -1.34
CA GLU A 36 16.39 -7.68 -1.85
C GLU A 36 15.37 -8.83 -1.75
N GLY A 37 15.82 -10.09 -1.71
CA GLY A 37 14.94 -11.26 -1.54
C GLY A 37 14.52 -11.55 -0.10
N TRP A 38 15.00 -10.77 0.86
CA TRP A 38 14.70 -10.96 2.29
C TRP A 38 13.42 -10.20 2.68
N SER A 39 12.44 -10.93 3.22
CA SER A 39 11.23 -10.31 3.74
C SER A 39 11.51 -9.48 4.99
N SER A 40 10.62 -8.56 5.36
CA SER A 40 10.77 -7.77 6.60
C SER A 40 10.87 -8.65 7.85
N ARG A 41 10.16 -9.80 7.87
CA ARG A 41 10.26 -10.79 8.95
C ARG A 41 11.65 -11.41 8.99
N ASP A 42 12.21 -11.77 7.84
CA ASP A 42 13.53 -12.41 7.77
C ASP A 42 14.64 -11.44 8.20
N LYS A 43 14.53 -10.17 7.78
CA LYS A 43 15.43 -9.09 8.19
C LYS A 43 15.40 -8.89 9.71
N PHE A 44 14.20 -8.84 10.30
CA PHE A 44 14.03 -8.71 11.74
C PHE A 44 14.61 -9.92 12.50
N ALA A 45 14.33 -11.14 12.05
CA ALA A 45 14.89 -12.35 12.65
C ALA A 45 16.42 -12.38 12.58
N ALA A 46 17.01 -11.95 11.47
CA ALA A 46 18.46 -11.84 11.35
C ALA A 46 19.06 -10.79 12.30
N VAL A 47 18.39 -9.64 12.49
CA VAL A 47 18.80 -8.64 13.49
C VAL A 47 18.74 -9.21 14.91
N LEU A 48 17.72 -10.01 15.22
CA LEU A 48 17.58 -10.66 16.53
C LEU A 48 18.65 -11.74 16.76
N GLU A 49 18.87 -12.64 15.80
CA GLU A 49 19.88 -13.70 15.86
C GLU A 49 21.31 -13.14 16.02
N THR A 50 21.56 -11.96 15.48
CA THR A 50 22.89 -11.32 15.48
C THR A 50 23.08 -10.30 16.60
N ALA A 51 22.07 -10.03 17.42
CA ALA A 51 22.11 -8.94 18.42
C ALA A 51 23.21 -9.15 19.49
N ALA A 52 23.49 -10.40 19.86
CA ALA A 52 24.48 -10.76 20.88
C ALA A 52 25.81 -11.27 20.29
N LEU A 53 25.95 -11.31 18.97
CA LEU A 53 27.15 -11.82 18.31
C LEU A 53 28.26 -10.77 18.33
N ASN A 54 29.51 -11.22 18.51
CA ASN A 54 30.68 -10.38 18.27
C ASN A 54 30.94 -10.22 16.75
N GLU A 55 31.93 -9.42 16.39
CA GLU A 55 32.23 -9.10 14.98
C GLU A 55 32.65 -10.33 14.14
N ALA A 56 33.40 -11.27 14.75
CA ALA A 56 33.83 -12.48 14.06
C ALA A 56 32.65 -13.43 13.78
N ASP A 57 31.80 -13.64 14.79
CA ASP A 57 30.61 -14.48 14.67
C ASP A 57 29.58 -13.86 13.72
N LEU A 58 29.45 -12.53 13.72
CA LEU A 58 28.62 -11.80 12.77
C LEU A 58 29.13 -11.99 11.34
N ALA A 59 30.44 -11.92 11.11
CA ALA A 59 31.04 -12.14 9.80
C ALA A 59 30.86 -13.59 9.32
N GLU A 60 30.95 -14.58 10.21
CA GLU A 60 30.65 -15.98 9.88
C GLU A 60 29.17 -16.17 9.53
N TYR A 61 28.26 -15.64 10.34
CA TYR A 61 26.82 -15.66 10.10
C TYR A 61 26.47 -15.05 8.73
N CYS A 62 27.07 -13.90 8.42
CA CYS A 62 26.89 -13.20 7.16
C CYS A 62 27.36 -14.04 5.96
N ARG A 63 28.55 -14.65 6.04
CA ARG A 63 29.09 -15.52 4.98
C ARG A 63 28.22 -16.74 4.70
N LYS A 64 27.70 -17.40 5.74
CA LYS A 64 26.81 -18.58 5.59
C LYS A 64 25.50 -18.24 4.87
N ARG A 65 25.05 -16.99 4.94
CA ARG A 65 23.72 -16.57 4.46
C ARG A 65 23.78 -15.57 3.29
N GLY A 66 24.98 -15.31 2.75
CA GLY A 66 25.17 -14.38 1.64
C GLY A 66 24.85 -12.92 1.99
N LEU A 67 25.07 -12.53 3.24
CA LEU A 67 24.83 -11.18 3.75
C LEU A 67 26.14 -10.46 4.01
N TYR A 68 26.06 -9.14 4.19
CA TYR A 68 27.15 -8.30 4.66
C TYR A 68 26.82 -7.72 6.04
N PRO A 69 27.81 -7.56 6.95
CA PRO A 69 27.59 -6.98 8.27
C PRO A 69 26.90 -5.60 8.22
N MET A 70 27.23 -4.79 7.21
CA MET A 70 26.63 -3.48 7.00
C MET A 70 25.12 -3.54 6.72
N GLN A 71 24.62 -4.64 6.14
CA GLN A 71 23.19 -4.84 5.87
C GLN A 71 22.43 -5.18 7.15
N ILE A 72 23.02 -6.02 8.02
CA ILE A 72 22.47 -6.28 9.35
C ILE A 72 22.40 -4.98 10.15
N GLY A 73 23.44 -4.14 10.06
CA GLY A 73 23.46 -2.80 10.67
C GLY A 73 22.32 -1.91 10.16
N SER A 74 22.13 -1.82 8.84
CA SER A 74 21.04 -1.00 8.29
C SER A 74 19.65 -1.51 8.67
N TRP A 75 19.47 -2.83 8.73
CA TRP A 75 18.21 -3.44 9.18
C TRP A 75 17.95 -3.20 10.66
N ARG A 76 18.99 -3.20 11.51
CA ARG A 76 18.87 -2.87 12.94
C ARG A 76 18.34 -1.46 13.11
N VAL A 77 18.96 -0.49 12.45
CA VAL A 77 18.53 0.92 12.47
C VAL A 77 17.08 1.06 11.97
N ALA A 78 16.73 0.37 10.88
CA ALA A 78 15.36 0.38 10.37
C ALA A 78 14.35 -0.22 11.36
N CYS A 79 14.72 -1.28 12.10
CA CYS A 79 13.87 -1.87 13.15
C CYS A 79 13.69 -0.91 14.33
N GLU A 80 14.75 -0.21 14.75
CA GLU A 80 14.70 0.77 15.83
C GLU A 80 13.77 1.95 15.47
N GLN A 81 13.74 2.37 14.21
CA GLN A 81 12.96 3.53 13.73
C GLN A 81 11.55 3.17 13.23
N ALA A 82 11.19 1.88 13.17
CA ALA A 82 9.95 1.42 12.52
C ALA A 82 8.69 2.05 13.12
N ASN A 83 8.65 2.19 14.45
CA ASN A 83 7.49 2.74 15.16
C ASN A 83 7.33 4.25 15.00
N ASP A 84 8.43 4.99 14.78
CA ASP A 84 8.39 6.44 14.56
C ASP A 84 7.83 6.77 13.18
N TRP A 85 8.21 5.97 12.18
CA TRP A 85 7.66 6.09 10.83
C TRP A 85 6.17 5.76 10.78
N ASP A 86 5.73 4.70 11.45
CA ASP A 86 4.32 4.29 11.51
C ASP A 86 3.43 5.38 12.14
N ARG A 87 3.88 5.97 13.26
CA ARG A 87 3.17 7.08 13.92
C ARG A 87 3.08 8.32 13.02
N ALA A 88 4.19 8.72 12.40
CA ALA A 88 4.22 9.91 11.55
C ALA A 88 3.43 9.72 10.24
N SER A 89 3.41 8.50 9.70
CA SER A 89 2.65 8.13 8.50
C SER A 89 1.15 8.07 8.79
N THR A 90 0.75 7.40 9.86
CA THR A 90 -0.65 7.29 10.29
C THR A 90 -1.26 8.65 10.61
N ALA A 91 -0.52 9.51 11.30
CA ALA A 91 -0.96 10.87 11.58
C ALA A 91 -1.21 11.67 10.28
N ARG A 92 -0.27 11.63 9.34
CA ARG A 92 -0.40 12.28 8.02
C ARG A 92 -1.59 11.74 7.23
N LEU A 93 -1.75 10.42 7.17
CA LEU A 93 -2.85 9.77 6.45
C LEU A 93 -4.20 10.11 7.06
N SER A 94 -4.30 10.16 8.40
CA SER A 94 -5.53 10.56 9.09
C SER A 94 -5.91 12.02 8.83
N HIS A 95 -4.92 12.92 8.75
CA HIS A 95 -5.16 14.32 8.40
C HIS A 95 -5.66 14.46 6.96
N ALA A 96 -4.95 13.83 6.01
CA ALA A 96 -5.32 13.85 4.60
C ALA A 96 -6.73 13.29 4.38
N THR A 97 -7.05 12.14 4.99
CA THR A 97 -8.41 11.56 4.89
C THR A 97 -9.49 12.45 5.52
N ARG A 98 -9.18 13.19 6.58
CA ARG A 98 -10.13 14.14 7.17
C ARG A 98 -10.37 15.35 6.27
N GLU A 99 -9.32 15.86 5.62
CA GLU A 99 -9.43 16.96 4.66
C GLU A 99 -10.23 16.54 3.42
N GLU A 100 -9.93 15.37 2.85
CA GLU A 100 -10.69 14.84 1.71
C GLU A 100 -12.16 14.63 2.06
N LYS A 101 -12.47 14.07 3.23
CA LYS A 101 -13.87 13.94 3.70
C LYS A 101 -14.59 15.28 3.84
N LYS A 102 -13.88 16.35 4.21
CA LYS A 102 -14.48 17.70 4.26
C LYS A 102 -14.76 18.21 2.84
N ARG A 103 -13.78 18.09 1.93
CA ARG A 103 -13.93 18.49 0.52
C ARG A 103 -15.11 17.78 -0.15
N VAL A 104 -15.23 16.47 0.04
CA VAL A 104 -16.35 15.68 -0.49
C VAL A 104 -17.68 16.24 0.02
N LYS A 105 -17.83 16.46 1.32
CA LYS A 105 -19.07 17.01 1.88
C LYS A 105 -19.40 18.41 1.36
N ASP A 106 -18.40 19.25 1.18
CA ASP A 106 -18.63 20.61 0.68
C ASP A 106 -19.02 20.61 -0.80
N LEU A 107 -18.38 19.76 -1.60
CA LEU A 107 -18.75 19.53 -3.00
C LEU A 107 -20.15 18.93 -3.14
N GLU A 108 -20.51 17.94 -2.30
CA GLU A 108 -21.86 17.36 -2.28
C GLU A 108 -22.93 18.42 -1.99
N ARG A 109 -22.67 19.33 -1.04
CA ARG A 109 -23.60 20.45 -0.73
C ARG A 109 -23.69 21.46 -1.86
N GLU A 110 -22.58 21.75 -2.53
CA GLU A 110 -22.59 22.65 -3.68
C GLU A 110 -23.34 22.04 -4.86
N LEU A 111 -23.12 20.76 -5.13
CA LEU A 111 -23.82 19.99 -6.15
C LEU A 111 -25.34 20.01 -5.89
N ALA A 112 -25.77 19.67 -4.67
CA ALA A 112 -27.19 19.68 -4.32
C ALA A 112 -27.86 21.06 -4.50
N ARG A 113 -27.15 22.15 -4.18
CA ARG A 113 -27.66 23.52 -4.40
C ARG A 113 -27.77 23.85 -5.89
N LYS A 114 -26.78 23.46 -6.68
CA LYS A 114 -26.78 23.66 -8.14
C LYS A 114 -27.87 22.83 -8.84
N GLU A 115 -28.06 21.58 -8.44
CA GLU A 115 -29.12 20.71 -8.94
C GLU A 115 -30.51 21.26 -8.61
N LYS A 116 -30.72 21.78 -7.39
CA LYS A 116 -31.98 22.42 -7.01
C LYS A 116 -32.28 23.65 -7.88
N ALA A 117 -31.30 24.54 -8.05
CA ALA A 117 -31.48 25.73 -8.91
C ALA A 117 -31.74 25.35 -10.37
N LEU A 118 -31.07 24.31 -10.88
CA LEU A 118 -31.29 23.78 -12.23
C LEU A 118 -32.70 23.20 -12.38
N ALA A 119 -33.18 22.45 -11.38
CA ALA A 119 -34.53 21.91 -11.37
C ALA A 119 -35.60 23.01 -11.33
N GLU A 120 -35.40 24.06 -10.53
CA GLU A 120 -36.28 25.24 -10.49
C GLU A 120 -36.32 25.96 -11.85
N ALA A 121 -35.17 26.17 -12.49
CA ALA A 121 -35.12 26.76 -13.84
C ALA A 121 -35.82 25.90 -14.89
N ALA A 122 -35.63 24.57 -14.85
CA ALA A 122 -36.32 23.64 -15.74
C ALA A 122 -37.85 23.69 -15.53
N ALA A 123 -38.31 23.75 -14.27
CA ALA A 123 -39.72 23.87 -13.94
C ALA A 123 -40.33 25.17 -14.50
N LEU A 124 -39.64 26.31 -14.38
CA LEU A 124 -40.07 27.58 -14.95
C LEU A 124 -40.18 27.53 -16.48
N LEU A 125 -39.22 26.91 -17.16
CA LEU A 125 -39.27 26.73 -18.62
C LEU A 125 -40.46 25.86 -19.05
N ILE A 126 -40.72 24.77 -18.32
CA ILE A 126 -41.87 23.90 -18.58
C ILE A 126 -43.18 24.66 -18.35
N LEU A 127 -43.29 25.43 -17.26
CA LEU A 127 -44.48 26.21 -16.96
C LEU A 127 -44.74 27.27 -18.03
N ARG A 128 -43.70 28.00 -18.46
CA ARG A 128 -43.78 28.97 -19.55
C ARG A 128 -44.27 28.32 -20.85
N LYS A 129 -43.73 27.16 -21.21
CA LYS A 129 -44.17 26.40 -22.40
C LYS A 129 -45.63 25.97 -22.31
N LYS A 130 -46.07 25.48 -21.15
CA LYS A 130 -47.47 25.09 -20.92
C LYS A 130 -48.41 26.29 -20.97
N ALA A 131 -48.04 27.42 -20.37
CA ALA A 131 -48.84 28.64 -20.39
C ALA A 131 -49.03 29.14 -21.84
N TRP A 132 -47.95 29.18 -22.62
CA TRP A 132 -48.02 29.55 -24.04
C TRP A 132 -48.91 28.62 -24.86
N ALA A 133 -48.89 27.31 -24.58
CA ALA A 133 -49.76 26.34 -25.25
C ALA A 133 -51.25 26.48 -24.91
N ILE A 134 -51.59 26.99 -23.72
CA ILE A 134 -52.98 27.16 -23.26
C ILE A 134 -53.54 28.52 -23.68
N TRP A 135 -52.76 29.58 -23.49
CA TRP A 135 -53.22 30.96 -23.68
C TRP A 135 -52.76 31.63 -24.98
N GLY A 136 -51.89 31.00 -25.78
CA GLY A 136 -51.29 31.64 -26.95
C GLY A 136 -50.30 32.74 -26.58
N ASP A 137 -49.69 33.38 -27.57
CA ASP A 137 -48.93 34.61 -27.32
C ASP A 137 -49.94 35.71 -26.96
N GLY A 138 -49.78 36.35 -25.80
CA GLY A 138 -50.69 37.40 -25.34
C GLY A 138 -50.57 38.69 -26.15
N GLU A 139 -50.26 38.63 -27.44
CA GLU A 139 -50.09 39.75 -28.36
C GLU A 139 -51.41 40.20 -29.04
N ASP A 140 -52.56 39.65 -28.64
CA ASP A 140 -53.88 40.22 -28.93
C ASP A 140 -54.57 40.72 -27.64
N ALA A 141 -53.95 41.67 -26.94
CA ALA A 141 -54.59 42.55 -25.95
C ALA A 141 -53.81 43.87 -25.77
#